data_AF-A0A1V5CPE6-F1
#
_entry.id   AF-A0A1V5CPE6-F1
#
_cell.length_a   1.000
_cell.length_b   1.000
_cell.length_c   1.000
_cell.angle_alpha   90.00
_cell.angle_beta   90.00
_cell.angle_gamma   90.00
#
_symmetry.space_group_name_H-M   'P 1'
#
loop_
_entity.id
_entity.type
_entity.pdbx_description
1 polymer ?
#
loop_
_entity_poly.entity_id
_entity_poly.type
_entity_poly.pdbx_seq_one_letter_code
_entity_poly.pdbx_strand_id
1 'polypeptide(L)'
;MKKTAMVIMYYKALNSFGTELRQAVERVVPRNRVEIYHTVGNLSGRLHRPATNSVVVLLALDKNDLADIVAIQDLLFDSRVLLVLPGHEDDVLTMGHSLRPRFVSFREYGFQDVSAVLQKMTRGGV
;
A
#
# COMPACT_ATOMS: atom_id res chain seq x y z
N MET A 1 -0.91 -0.89 26.61
CA MET A 1 -1.63 -1.44 25.42
C MET A 1 -0.83 -1.09 24.16
N LYS A 2 -0.35 -2.07 23.38
CA LYS A 2 0.39 -1.78 22.13
C LYS A 2 -0.57 -1.18 21.10
N LYS A 3 -0.30 0.05 20.65
CA LYS A 3 -1.14 0.79 19.70
C LYS A 3 -0.90 0.24 18.28
N THR A 4 -1.71 -0.71 17.80
CA THR A 4 -1.59 -1.22 16.41
C THR A 4 -1.93 -0.12 15.41
N ALA A 5 -1.15 -0.01 14.34
CA ALA A 5 -1.34 0.98 13.29
C ALA A 5 -2.64 0.74 12.47
N MET A 6 -3.18 1.82 11.87
CA MET A 6 -4.20 1.71 10.81
C MET A 6 -3.56 1.31 9.49
N VAL A 7 -4.28 0.58 8.66
CA VAL A 7 -3.85 0.27 7.30
C VAL A 7 -4.78 0.97 6.31
N ILE A 8 -4.20 1.81 5.46
CA ILE A 8 -4.88 2.44 4.33
C ILE A 8 -4.44 1.67 3.09
N MET A 9 -5.37 1.06 2.39
CA MET A 9 -5.08 0.17 1.29
C MET A 9 -5.69 0.67 -0.01
N TYR A 10 -4.93 0.57 -1.09
CA TYR A 10 -5.36 0.94 -2.44
C TYR A 10 -5.15 -0.20 -3.43
N TYR A 11 -6.18 -0.43 -4.25
CA TYR A 11 -6.11 -1.24 -5.47
C TYR A 11 -7.32 -0.92 -6.35
N LYS A 12 -7.16 -0.82 -7.69
CA LYS A 12 -8.31 -0.66 -8.61
C LYS A 12 -9.33 -1.78 -8.43
N ALA A 13 -10.64 -1.51 -8.49
CA ALA A 13 -11.67 -2.53 -8.25
C ALA A 13 -11.65 -3.65 -9.32
N LEU A 14 -12.38 -4.75 -9.06
CA LEU A 14 -12.60 -5.86 -10.01
C LEU A 14 -11.32 -6.56 -10.50
N ASN A 15 -10.36 -6.79 -9.60
CA ASN A 15 -9.16 -7.56 -9.93
C ASN A 15 -8.85 -8.62 -8.83
N SER A 16 -8.31 -9.77 -9.25
CA SER A 16 -7.98 -10.88 -8.34
C SER A 16 -6.85 -10.52 -7.38
N PHE A 17 -5.79 -9.87 -7.87
CA PHE A 17 -4.63 -9.47 -7.08
C PHE A 17 -5.00 -8.60 -5.86
N GLY A 18 -5.92 -7.66 -6.02
CA GLY A 18 -6.39 -6.79 -4.95
C GLY A 18 -7.19 -7.57 -3.90
N THR A 19 -7.94 -8.59 -4.32
CA THR A 19 -8.66 -9.48 -3.41
C THR A 19 -7.69 -10.36 -2.62
N GLU A 20 -6.67 -10.91 -3.29
CA GLU A 20 -5.61 -11.72 -2.67
C GLU A 20 -4.77 -10.90 -1.69
N LEU A 21 -4.37 -9.68 -2.08
CA LEU A 21 -3.67 -8.73 -1.22
C LEU A 21 -4.51 -8.40 0.00
N ARG A 22 -5.82 -8.16 -0.17
CA ARG A 22 -6.73 -7.85 0.94
C ARG A 22 -6.75 -9.01 1.93
N GLN A 23 -6.89 -10.24 1.45
CA GLN A 23 -6.85 -11.42 2.32
C GLN A 23 -5.52 -11.54 3.06
N ALA A 24 -4.40 -11.28 2.38
CA ALA A 24 -3.07 -11.28 2.98
C ALA A 24 -2.93 -10.23 4.10
N VAL A 25 -3.44 -9.02 3.89
CA VAL A 25 -3.48 -7.94 4.90
C VAL A 25 -4.37 -8.31 6.08
N GLU A 26 -5.58 -8.81 5.83
CA GLU A 26 -6.56 -9.14 6.87
C GLU A 26 -6.14 -10.32 7.76
N ARG A 27 -5.19 -11.16 7.32
CA ARG A 27 -4.58 -12.21 8.17
C ARG A 27 -3.72 -11.66 9.30
N VAL A 28 -3.16 -10.47 9.13
CA VAL A 28 -2.21 -9.87 10.08
C VAL A 28 -2.74 -8.60 10.75
N VAL A 29 -3.76 -7.97 10.16
CA VAL A 29 -4.40 -6.76 10.67
C VAL A 29 -5.92 -6.98 10.76
N PRO A 30 -6.56 -6.69 11.91
CA PRO A 30 -8.01 -6.82 12.04
C PRO A 30 -8.78 -5.96 11.03
N ARG A 31 -9.89 -6.48 10.49
CA ARG A 31 -10.70 -5.81 9.45
C ARG A 31 -11.14 -4.39 9.81
N ASN A 32 -11.49 -4.14 11.07
CA ASN A 32 -11.88 -2.80 11.55
C ASN A 32 -10.71 -1.79 11.60
N ARG A 33 -9.51 -2.22 11.20
CA ARG A 33 -8.29 -1.41 11.10
C ARG A 33 -7.79 -1.26 9.66
N VAL A 34 -8.55 -1.74 8.69
CA VAL A 34 -8.23 -1.67 7.26
C VAL A 34 -9.24 -0.77 6.57
N GLU A 35 -8.77 0.33 5.98
CA GLU A 35 -9.54 1.20 5.11
C GLU A 35 -9.15 0.89 3.66
N ILE A 36 -10.12 0.66 2.77
CA ILE A 36 -9.87 0.23 1.39
C ILE A 36 -10.40 1.27 0.40
N TYR A 37 -9.57 1.60 -0.59
CA TYR A 37 -9.86 2.57 -1.63
C TYR A 37 -9.60 1.97 -3.01
N HIS A 38 -10.50 2.25 -3.96
CA HIS A 38 -10.42 1.75 -5.34
C HIS A 38 -10.13 2.80 -6.39
N THR A 39 -10.05 4.07 -5.99
CA THR A 39 -9.73 5.19 -6.86
C THR A 39 -8.70 6.07 -6.16
N VAL A 40 -7.79 6.64 -6.95
CA VAL A 40 -6.79 7.58 -6.44
C VAL A 40 -7.46 8.81 -5.84
N GLY A 41 -8.59 9.27 -6.38
CA GLY A 41 -9.36 10.38 -5.82
C GLY A 41 -9.91 10.11 -4.41
N ASN A 42 -10.41 8.91 -4.12
CA ASN A 42 -10.88 8.58 -2.77
C ASN A 42 -9.71 8.37 -1.80
N LEU A 43 -8.63 7.75 -2.28
CA LEU A 43 -7.39 7.60 -1.51
C LEU A 43 -6.80 8.95 -1.15
N SER A 44 -6.69 9.87 -2.10
CA SER A 44 -6.16 11.22 -1.88
C SER A 44 -7.02 11.97 -0.86
N GLY A 45 -8.34 11.93 -0.99
CA GLY A 45 -9.27 12.52 -0.02
C GLY A 45 -9.06 11.99 1.41
N ARG A 46 -8.66 10.72 1.55
CA ARG A 46 -8.30 10.13 2.85
C ARG A 46 -6.93 10.59 3.36
N LEU A 47 -5.93 10.67 2.49
CA LEU A 47 -4.55 11.04 2.84
C LEU A 47 -4.41 12.51 3.25
N HIS A 48 -5.29 13.39 2.76
CA HIS A 48 -5.38 14.78 3.25
C HIS A 48 -5.79 14.88 4.73
N ARG A 49 -6.38 13.83 5.30
CA ARG A 49 -6.75 13.81 6.72
C ARG A 49 -5.58 13.28 7.54
N PRO A 50 -5.15 13.98 8.61
CA PRO A 50 -4.09 13.50 9.48
C PRO A 50 -4.36 12.08 9.98
N ALA A 51 -3.47 11.15 9.67
CA ALA A 51 -3.54 9.78 10.15
C ALA A 51 -2.33 9.52 11.06
N THR A 52 -2.54 9.57 12.37
CA THR A 52 -1.47 9.17 13.30
C THR A 52 -1.29 7.66 13.24
N ASN A 53 -0.05 7.20 13.07
CA ASN A 53 0.31 5.78 13.10
C ASN A 53 -0.45 4.94 12.05
N SER A 54 -0.41 5.32 10.77
CA SER A 54 -0.90 4.49 9.64
C SER A 54 0.23 3.86 8.84
N VAL A 55 -0.09 2.79 8.11
CA VAL A 55 0.71 2.19 7.04
C VAL A 55 -0.13 2.24 5.77
N VAL A 56 0.46 2.67 4.67
CA VAL A 56 -0.23 2.76 3.37
C VAL A 56 0.24 1.60 2.52
N VAL A 57 -0.70 0.76 2.07
CA VAL A 57 -0.44 -0.41 1.23
C VAL A 57 -1.00 -0.13 -0.16
N LEU A 58 -0.15 -0.05 -1.17
CA LEU A 58 -0.53 0.34 -2.53
C LEU A 58 -0.25 -0.83 -3.49
N LEU A 59 -1.25 -1.22 -4.27
CA LEU A 59 -1.07 -2.15 -5.39
C LEU A 59 -1.29 -1.40 -6.71
N ALA A 60 -0.25 -1.36 -7.52
CA ALA A 60 -0.33 -0.91 -8.91
C ALA A 60 -0.53 -2.11 -9.85
N LEU A 61 -1.60 -2.08 -10.66
CA LEU A 61 -1.91 -3.16 -11.61
C LEU A 61 -1.11 -3.06 -12.91
N ASP A 62 -0.71 -1.86 -13.29
CA ASP A 62 0.06 -1.58 -14.50
C ASP A 62 0.79 -0.23 -14.34
N LYS A 63 1.55 0.15 -15.37
CA LYS A 63 2.31 1.40 -15.38
C LYS A 63 1.41 2.65 -15.32
N ASN A 64 0.22 2.63 -15.94
CA ASN A 64 -0.70 3.75 -15.90
C ASN A 64 -1.30 3.91 -14.50
N ASP A 65 -1.64 2.80 -13.86
CA ASP A 65 -2.08 2.76 -12.47
C ASP A 65 -1.00 3.28 -11.52
N LEU A 66 0.26 2.88 -11.73
CA LEU A 66 1.38 3.42 -10.97
C LEU A 66 1.54 4.93 -11.19
N ALA A 67 1.38 5.42 -12.41
CA ALA A 67 1.42 6.85 -12.72
C ALA A 67 0.30 7.62 -12.01
N ASP A 68 -0.92 7.06 -11.95
CA ASP A 68 -2.04 7.64 -11.19
C ASP A 68 -1.68 7.77 -9.70
N ILE A 69 -1.03 6.76 -9.12
CA ILE A 69 -0.55 6.80 -7.72
C ILE A 69 0.55 7.85 -7.53
N VAL A 70 1.49 7.95 -8.48
CA VAL A 70 2.59 8.94 -8.44
C VAL A 70 2.08 10.37 -8.49
N ALA A 71 0.95 10.62 -9.16
CA ALA A 71 0.31 11.93 -9.17
C ALA A 71 -0.08 12.45 -7.77
N ILE A 72 -0.16 11.58 -6.76
CA ILE A 72 -0.44 11.95 -5.36
C ILE A 72 0.76 11.75 -4.42
N GLN A 73 1.98 11.63 -4.95
CA GLN A 73 3.19 11.33 -4.18
C GLN A 73 3.42 12.30 -2.99
N ASP A 74 3.04 13.57 -3.13
CA ASP A 74 3.22 14.57 -2.08
C ASP A 74 2.40 14.26 -0.83
N LEU A 75 1.25 13.58 -0.99
CA LEU A 75 0.41 13.11 0.12
C LEU A 75 0.99 11.88 0.82
N LEU A 76 1.95 11.20 0.19
CA LEU A 76 2.58 9.98 0.68
C LEU A 76 3.93 10.24 1.35
N PHE A 77 4.47 11.46 1.28
CA PHE A 77 5.84 11.78 1.71
C PHE A 77 6.17 11.34 3.15
N ASP A 78 5.27 11.58 4.11
CA ASP A 78 5.44 11.19 5.52
C ASP A 78 4.80 9.83 5.87
N SER A 79 4.27 9.12 4.87
CA SER A 79 3.57 7.86 5.06
C SER A 79 4.52 6.67 5.08
N ARG A 80 4.17 5.65 5.85
CA ARG A 80 4.85 4.34 5.79
C ARG A 80 4.27 3.56 4.62
N VAL A 81 4.84 3.75 3.44
CA VAL A 81 4.35 3.11 2.21
C VAL A 81 4.94 1.72 2.03
N LEU A 82 4.07 0.75 1.76
CA LEU A 82 4.37 -0.58 1.25
C LEU A 82 3.77 -0.65 -0.15
N LEU A 83 4.63 -0.75 -1.16
CA LEU A 83 4.25 -0.70 -2.57
C LEU A 83 4.37 -2.08 -3.22
N VAL A 84 3.34 -2.49 -3.95
CA VAL A 84 3.37 -3.67 -4.81
C VAL A 84 3.32 -3.20 -6.27
N LEU A 85 4.40 -3.47 -6.99
CA LEU A 85 4.59 -3.08 -8.39
C LEU A 85 4.03 -4.13 -9.36
N PRO A 86 3.68 -3.71 -10.58
CA PRO A 86 3.14 -4.59 -11.60
C PRO A 86 4.20 -5.44 -12.31
N GLY A 87 5.48 -5.05 -12.20
CA GLY A 87 6.62 -5.64 -12.91
C GLY A 87 7.97 -5.02 -12.51
N HIS A 88 9.04 -5.46 -13.17
CA HIS A 88 10.45 -5.19 -12.86
C HIS A 88 11.15 -4.26 -13.86
N GLU A 89 10.40 -3.65 -14.78
CA GLU A 89 10.95 -2.77 -15.79
C GLU A 89 11.58 -1.54 -15.14
N ASP A 90 12.72 -1.07 -15.66
CA ASP A 90 13.50 0.02 -15.04
C ASP A 90 12.69 1.31 -14.84
N ASP A 91 11.77 1.60 -15.77
CA ASP A 91 10.87 2.75 -15.68
C ASP A 91 9.80 2.58 -14.59
N VAL A 92 9.26 1.37 -14.43
CA VAL A 92 8.34 0.99 -13.34
C VAL A 92 9.05 1.05 -11.98
N LEU A 93 10.28 0.56 -11.88
CA LEU A 93 11.08 0.63 -10.67
C LEU A 93 11.41 2.08 -10.29
N THR A 94 11.88 2.87 -11.25
CA THR A 94 12.22 4.29 -11.05
C THR A 94 10.99 5.07 -10.56
N MET A 95 9.84 4.85 -11.22
CA MET A 95 8.57 5.47 -10.86
C MET A 95 8.08 4.99 -9.48
N GLY A 96 8.19 3.70 -9.17
CA GLY A 96 7.82 3.15 -7.87
C GLY A 96 8.68 3.69 -6.72
N HIS A 97 9.98 3.83 -6.94
CA HIS A 97 10.91 4.36 -5.95
C HIS A 97 10.74 5.87 -5.70
N SER A 98 10.17 6.64 -6.64
CA SER A 98 9.87 8.06 -6.42
C SER A 98 8.85 8.28 -5.29
N LEU A 99 7.98 7.29 -5.03
CA LEU A 99 7.02 7.26 -3.92
C LEU A 99 7.69 7.05 -2.55
N ARG A 100 9.01 6.83 -2.51
CA ARG A 100 9.80 6.54 -1.30
C ARG A 100 9.21 5.42 -0.43
N PRO A 101 8.86 4.26 -1.01
CA PRO A 101 8.33 3.15 -0.25
C PRO A 101 9.35 2.63 0.76
N ARG A 102 8.87 2.18 1.92
CA ARG A 102 9.68 1.46 2.91
C ARG A 102 9.89 0.00 2.54
N PHE A 103 9.02 -0.54 1.69
CA PHE A 103 9.14 -1.88 1.13
C PHE A 103 8.48 -1.92 -0.25
N VAL A 104 9.14 -2.60 -1.18
CA VAL A 104 8.65 -2.86 -2.53
C VAL A 104 8.53 -4.36 -2.71
N SER A 105 7.39 -4.78 -3.23
CA SER A 105 7.13 -6.15 -3.69
C SER A 105 6.57 -6.12 -5.10
N PHE A 106 6.34 -7.28 -5.68
CA PHE A 106 5.86 -7.46 -7.04
C PHE A 106 4.69 -8.44 -7.02
N ARG A 107 3.63 -8.12 -7.75
CA ARG A 107 2.39 -8.92 -7.74
C ARG A 107 2.61 -10.40 -8.14
N GLU A 108 3.66 -10.68 -8.92
CA GLU A 108 4.02 -12.03 -9.37
C GLU A 108 4.54 -12.94 -8.24
N TYR A 109 5.03 -12.37 -7.14
CA TYR A 109 5.52 -13.11 -5.98
C TYR A 109 4.42 -13.46 -4.97
N GLY A 110 3.17 -13.10 -5.27
CA GLY A 110 2.08 -13.16 -4.31
C GLY A 110 2.20 -12.09 -3.23
N PHE A 111 1.64 -12.37 -2.03
CA PHE A 111 1.50 -11.35 -0.97
C PHE A 111 1.95 -11.82 0.41
N GLN A 112 2.69 -12.92 0.50
CA GLN A 112 3.15 -13.46 1.80
C GLN A 112 4.19 -12.55 2.46
N ASP A 113 5.11 -12.01 1.66
CA ASP A 113 6.10 -11.02 2.06
C ASP A 113 5.44 -9.71 2.51
N VAL A 114 4.38 -9.28 1.81
CA VAL A 114 3.56 -8.12 2.19
C VAL A 114 2.96 -8.31 3.57
N SER A 115 2.33 -9.45 3.87
CA SER A 115 1.83 -9.75 5.21
C SER A 115 2.92 -9.74 6.28
N ALA A 116 4.09 -10.33 5.99
CA ALA A 116 5.20 -10.42 6.93
C ALA A 116 5.79 -9.03 7.26
N VAL A 117 6.01 -8.19 6.23
CA VAL A 117 6.50 -6.82 6.42
C VAL A 117 5.45 -5.94 7.09
N LEU A 118 4.18 -6.05 6.69
CA LEU A 118 3.10 -5.30 7.32
C LEU A 118 2.97 -5.63 8.81
N GLN A 119 3.14 -6.89 9.19
CA GLN A 119 3.13 -7.30 10.60
C GLN A 119 4.27 -6.62 11.38
N LYS A 120 5.46 -6.45 10.79
CA LYS A 120 6.58 -5.72 11.42
C LYS A 120 6.26 -4.22 11.54
N MET A 121 5.74 -3.60 10.48
CA MET A 121 5.44 -2.17 10.44
C MET A 121 4.32 -1.77 11.41
N THR A 122 3.34 -2.65 11.65
CA THR A 122 2.17 -2.39 12.50
C THR A 122 2.39 -2.68 13.99
N ARG A 123 3.40 -3.48 14.34
CA ARG A 123 3.74 -3.85 15.73
C ARG A 123 4.66 -2.85 16.45
N GLY A 124 5.14 -1.83 15.75
CA GLY A 124 6.11 -0.86 16.24
C GLY A 124 7.51 -1.28 15.84
N GLY A 125 8.16 -0.44 15.03
CA GLY A 125 9.61 -0.51 14.83
C GLY A 125 10.29 -0.45 16.20
N VAL A 126 11.33 -1.28 16.34
CA VAL A 126 12.21 -1.35 17.51
C VAL A 126 12.68 0.04 17.91
#